data_AF-A0A6I9Z0R7-F1
#
_entry.id   AF-A0A6I9Z0R7-F1
#
_cell.length_a   1.000
_cell.length_b   1.000
_cell.length_c   1.000
_cell.angle_alpha   90.00
_cell.angle_beta   90.00
_cell.angle_gamma   90.00
#
_symmetry.space_group_name_H-M   'P 1'
#
loop_
_entity.id
_entity.type
_entity.pdbx_description
1 polymer ?
#
loop_
_entity_poly.entity_id
_entity_poly.type
_entity_poly.pdbx_seq_one_letter_code
_entity_poly.pdbx_strand_id
1 'polypeptide(L)'
;FALERQKTFEKKNVYNLNEEEDLTHYGHSLADIEKLNDIVESDSDTEEKGMLSEELTASHFGGLLSKKKPTEQQNEEGQNPKSRKELVEELIAKSKLEKKERQAQRENTLELTEKLNNDWREIQALLLPRTSKSETQSQVQEKPKPDEYDVLVRELGFEMKTQPSDRMKTEEELAKEEQEKLQQLEADRLRRMKGEEQKESRTKLTHLSADDLVDGFLLTKDDRPLLSYSVSLSSFYHPPFFKVFIFYYKF
;
A
#
# COMPACT_ATOMS: atom_id res chain seq x y z
N PHE A 1 16.74 -44.19 -5.50
CA PHE A 1 15.98 -44.46 -4.25
C PHE A 1 16.82 -44.81 -3.04
N ALA A 2 17.37 -46.03 -2.86
CA ALA A 2 18.09 -46.39 -1.62
C ALA A 2 19.39 -45.58 -1.40
N LEU A 3 20.21 -45.43 -2.44
CA LEU A 3 21.45 -44.62 -2.40
C LEU A 3 21.18 -43.12 -2.27
N GLU A 4 20.02 -42.67 -2.74
CA GLU A 4 19.61 -41.26 -2.74
C GLU A 4 19.13 -40.83 -1.36
N ARG A 5 18.41 -41.72 -0.67
CA ARG A 5 17.96 -41.52 0.72
C ARG A 5 19.13 -41.52 1.71
N GLN A 6 20.24 -42.20 1.43
CA GLN A 6 21.43 -42.11 2.28
C GLN A 6 22.07 -40.70 2.24
N LYS A 7 22.12 -40.07 1.05
CA LYS A 7 22.71 -38.74 0.88
C LYS A 7 21.96 -37.63 1.64
N THR A 8 20.64 -37.76 1.84
CA THR A 8 19.86 -36.77 2.61
C THR A 8 20.16 -36.85 4.11
N PHE A 9 20.53 -38.02 4.64
CA PHE A 9 20.83 -38.21 6.06
C PHE A 9 22.29 -37.88 6.46
N GLU A 10 23.22 -37.80 5.50
CA GLU A 10 24.63 -37.44 5.78
C GLU A 10 24.86 -35.94 5.98
N LYS A 11 23.86 -35.10 5.68
CA LYS A 11 23.94 -33.65 5.87
C LYS A 11 23.88 -33.34 7.36
N LYS A 12 24.90 -32.67 7.90
CA LYS A 12 24.97 -32.34 9.35
C LYS A 12 23.96 -31.27 9.80
N ASN A 13 23.18 -30.73 8.85
CA ASN A 13 22.29 -29.59 9.04
C ASN A 13 20.82 -29.92 8.67
N VAL A 14 20.38 -31.17 8.84
CA VAL A 14 18.99 -31.60 8.55
C VAL A 14 17.92 -30.75 9.27
N TYR A 15 18.27 -30.13 10.39
CA TYR A 15 17.34 -29.36 11.23
C TYR A 15 17.51 -27.83 11.10
N ASN A 16 18.43 -27.36 10.25
CA ASN A 16 18.60 -25.93 10.02
C ASN A 16 17.63 -25.45 8.93
N LEU A 17 16.48 -24.91 9.34
CA LEU A 17 15.46 -24.35 8.43
C LEU A 17 15.93 -23.13 7.62
N ASN A 18 17.12 -22.61 7.91
CA ASN A 18 17.71 -21.45 7.25
C ASN A 18 18.65 -21.81 6.09
N GLU A 19 18.91 -23.10 5.85
CA GLU A 19 19.63 -23.55 4.67
C GLU A 19 18.68 -23.64 3.47
N GLU A 20 19.11 -23.09 2.34
CA GLU A 20 18.43 -23.08 1.04
C GLU A 20 18.41 -24.49 0.41
N GLU A 21 17.89 -25.49 1.13
CA GLU A 21 17.59 -26.78 0.53
C GLU A 21 16.27 -26.67 -0.22
N ASP A 22 16.38 -26.63 -1.55
CA ASP A 22 15.26 -26.55 -2.46
C ASP A 22 14.20 -27.62 -2.15
N LEU A 23 12.95 -27.20 -1.97
CA LEU A 23 11.84 -28.09 -1.65
C LEU A 23 11.56 -29.00 -2.86
N THR A 24 11.99 -30.25 -2.80
CA THR A 24 11.84 -31.20 -3.91
C THR A 24 10.62 -32.12 -3.74
N HIS A 25 9.88 -32.38 -4.81
CA HIS A 25 8.82 -33.39 -4.88
C HIS A 25 9.17 -34.40 -5.97
N TYR A 26 9.32 -35.69 -5.61
CA TYR A 26 9.87 -36.74 -6.49
C TYR A 26 11.24 -36.43 -7.11
N GLY A 27 12.07 -35.63 -6.44
CA GLY A 27 13.42 -35.26 -6.92
C GLY A 27 13.46 -34.03 -7.82
N HIS A 28 12.32 -33.37 -8.08
CA HIS A 28 12.27 -32.08 -8.78
C HIS A 28 12.03 -30.93 -7.81
N SER A 29 12.81 -29.85 -7.93
CA SER A 29 12.61 -28.63 -7.14
C SER A 29 11.26 -28.00 -7.47
N LEU A 30 10.43 -27.76 -6.45
CA LEU A 30 9.15 -27.09 -6.59
C LEU A 30 9.29 -25.62 -6.98
N ALA A 31 10.45 -25.00 -6.73
CA ALA A 31 10.75 -23.65 -7.19
C ALA A 31 10.87 -23.56 -8.73
N ASP A 32 11.21 -24.67 -9.39
CA ASP A 32 11.26 -24.74 -10.85
C ASP A 32 9.87 -25.00 -11.46
N ILE A 33 8.97 -25.63 -10.72
CA ILE A 33 7.61 -25.95 -11.17
C ILE A 33 6.72 -24.68 -11.30
N GLU A 34 7.02 -23.61 -10.57
CA GLU A 34 6.28 -22.34 -10.66
C GLU A 34 6.59 -21.56 -11.96
N LYS A 35 7.74 -21.83 -12.59
CA LYS A 35 8.10 -21.27 -13.90
C LYS A 35 7.51 -22.13 -15.02
N LEU A 36 6.17 -22.16 -15.08
CA LEU A 36 5.36 -22.81 -16.12
C LEU A 36 5.52 -22.14 -17.50
N ASN A 37 6.76 -21.93 -17.95
CA ASN A 37 7.07 -21.50 -19.31
C ASN A 37 7.72 -22.64 -20.13
N ASP A 38 7.90 -23.81 -19.51
CA ASP A 38 8.06 -25.04 -20.26
C ASP A 38 6.67 -25.48 -20.72
N ILE A 39 6.23 -24.90 -21.84
CA ILE A 39 5.21 -25.51 -22.68
C ILE A 39 5.84 -26.84 -23.07
N VAL A 40 5.55 -27.88 -22.28
CA VAL A 40 5.87 -29.23 -22.67
C VAL A 40 5.27 -29.39 -24.06
N GLU A 41 6.11 -29.43 -25.08
CA GLU A 41 5.78 -29.93 -26.41
C GLU A 41 5.48 -31.42 -26.26
N SER A 42 4.39 -31.71 -25.56
CA SER A 42 3.86 -33.04 -25.43
C SER A 42 3.03 -33.25 -26.67
N ASP A 43 3.66 -33.83 -27.69
CA ASP A 43 3.00 -34.60 -28.75
C ASP A 43 2.28 -35.85 -28.20
N SER A 44 2.02 -35.89 -26.88
CA SER A 44 1.22 -36.91 -26.22
C SER A 44 -0.25 -36.61 -26.45
N ASP A 45 -0.81 -37.37 -27.39
CA ASP A 45 -2.21 -37.63 -27.71
C ASP A 45 -3.09 -37.87 -26.48
N THR A 46 -3.30 -36.83 -25.68
CA THR A 46 -4.05 -36.89 -24.43
C THR A 46 -4.78 -35.57 -24.17
N GLU A 47 -5.73 -35.27 -25.06
CA GLU A 47 -7.02 -34.70 -24.62
C GLU A 47 -7.91 -35.85 -24.07
N GLU A 48 -7.29 -36.69 -23.25
CA GLU A 48 -7.86 -37.44 -22.15
C GLU A 48 -7.82 -36.53 -20.92
N LYS A 49 -8.54 -35.41 -20.97
CA LYS A 49 -8.91 -34.70 -19.75
C LYS A 49 -10.33 -34.17 -19.81
N GLY A 50 -11.25 -35.14 -19.89
CA GLY A 50 -12.38 -35.13 -18.97
C GLY A 50 -13.70 -34.54 -19.45
N MET A 51 -13.91 -34.35 -20.75
CA MET A 51 -15.26 -34.05 -21.26
C MET A 51 -15.60 -34.99 -22.42
N LEU A 52 -16.14 -36.15 -22.06
CA LEU A 52 -16.82 -37.01 -23.03
C LEU A 52 -18.01 -36.25 -23.63
N SER A 53 -18.23 -36.37 -24.93
CA SER A 53 -19.41 -35.77 -25.56
C SER A 53 -20.69 -36.28 -24.90
N GLU A 54 -21.64 -35.39 -24.68
CA GLU A 54 -22.87 -35.66 -23.90
C GLU A 54 -23.61 -36.91 -24.40
N GLU A 55 -23.62 -37.12 -25.71
CA GLU A 55 -24.21 -38.28 -26.40
C GLU A 55 -23.55 -39.63 -26.06
N LEU A 56 -22.23 -39.64 -25.85
CA LEU A 56 -21.46 -40.87 -25.59
C LEU A 56 -21.52 -41.23 -24.10
N THR A 57 -21.53 -40.24 -23.21
CA THR A 57 -21.83 -40.42 -21.78
C THR A 57 -23.25 -40.92 -21.53
N ALA A 58 -24.24 -40.39 -22.24
CA ALA A 58 -25.63 -40.83 -22.08
C ALA A 58 -25.83 -42.30 -22.47
N SER A 59 -25.12 -42.75 -23.51
CA SER A 59 -25.22 -44.12 -24.03
C SER A 59 -24.44 -45.15 -23.19
N HIS A 60 -23.29 -44.77 -22.61
CA HIS A 60 -22.42 -45.71 -21.89
C HIS A 60 -22.57 -45.69 -20.36
N PHE A 61 -22.94 -44.56 -19.74
CA PHE A 61 -22.98 -44.43 -18.28
C PHE A 61 -24.40 -44.45 -17.68
N GLY A 62 -25.41 -44.87 -18.45
CA GLY A 62 -26.75 -45.14 -17.92
C GLY A 62 -27.38 -43.91 -17.28
N GLY A 63 -27.97 -43.03 -18.10
CA GLY A 63 -28.55 -41.75 -17.71
C GLY A 63 -29.41 -41.76 -16.43
N LEU A 64 -28.77 -41.47 -15.29
CA LEU A 64 -29.42 -41.40 -13.98
C LEU A 64 -29.74 -39.95 -13.54
N LEU A 65 -29.28 -38.91 -14.25
CA LEU A 65 -29.42 -37.52 -13.76
C LEU A 65 -29.97 -36.47 -14.74
N SER A 66 -30.42 -36.83 -15.94
CA SER A 66 -31.13 -35.88 -16.81
C SER A 66 -32.57 -36.32 -17.06
N LYS A 67 -33.45 -35.94 -16.14
CA LYS A 67 -34.90 -35.89 -16.41
C LYS A 67 -35.35 -34.45 -16.23
N LYS A 68 -35.79 -33.85 -17.35
CA LYS A 68 -36.79 -32.76 -17.52
C LYS A 68 -36.26 -31.41 -18.04
N LYS A 69 -36.19 -31.24 -19.37
CA LYS A 69 -37.26 -30.61 -20.21
C LYS A 69 -36.88 -30.62 -21.71
N PRO A 70 -37.89 -30.69 -22.61
CA PRO A 70 -37.71 -30.67 -24.05
C PRO A 70 -37.65 -29.22 -24.55
N THR A 71 -36.66 -28.91 -25.38
CA THR A 71 -36.70 -27.71 -26.23
C THR A 71 -36.55 -28.20 -27.66
N GLU A 72 -37.68 -28.20 -28.35
CA GLU A 72 -37.75 -28.29 -29.81
C GLU A 72 -36.98 -27.12 -30.42
N GLN A 73 -35.94 -27.42 -31.17
CA GLN A 73 -35.48 -26.64 -32.32
C GLN A 73 -35.13 -27.69 -33.38
N GLN A 74 -36.12 -28.15 -34.14
CA GLN A 74 -36.37 -27.63 -35.49
C GLN A 74 -35.06 -27.29 -36.20
N ASN A 75 -34.51 -28.28 -36.88
CA ASN A 75 -33.83 -28.09 -38.15
C ASN A 75 -34.31 -29.20 -39.08
N GLU A 76 -35.50 -28.97 -39.63
CA GLU A 76 -35.92 -29.63 -40.87
C GLU A 76 -35.26 -28.87 -42.02
N GLU A 77 -34.11 -29.35 -42.49
CA GLU A 77 -33.74 -29.16 -43.88
C GLU A 77 -33.40 -30.54 -44.47
N GLY A 78 -34.25 -30.94 -45.40
CA GLY A 78 -34.25 -32.27 -45.99
C GLY A 78 -32.98 -32.55 -46.76
N GLN A 79 -32.26 -33.56 -46.31
CA GLN A 79 -31.49 -34.46 -47.17
C GLN A 79 -31.69 -35.85 -46.56
N ASN A 80 -31.73 -36.88 -47.42
CA ASN A 80 -31.74 -38.27 -46.99
C ASN A 80 -30.83 -38.46 -45.78
N PRO A 81 -31.19 -39.28 -44.76
CA PRO A 81 -30.35 -39.46 -43.60
C PRO A 81 -28.95 -39.81 -44.10
N LYS A 82 -28.02 -38.85 -43.96
CA LYS A 82 -26.66 -38.98 -44.49
C LYS A 82 -26.16 -40.32 -44.00
N SER A 83 -25.69 -41.15 -44.92
CA SER A 83 -25.27 -42.50 -44.56
C SER A 83 -24.22 -42.38 -43.45
N ARG A 84 -24.15 -43.35 -42.52
CA ARG A 84 -23.14 -43.33 -41.43
C ARG A 84 -21.73 -43.01 -41.94
N LYS A 85 -21.41 -43.41 -43.17
CA LYS A 85 -20.16 -43.08 -43.86
C LYS A 85 -19.98 -41.58 -44.11
N GLU A 86 -21.00 -40.91 -44.64
CA GLU A 86 -20.99 -39.47 -44.93
C GLU A 86 -20.92 -38.66 -43.63
N LEU A 87 -21.61 -39.10 -42.56
CA LEU A 87 -21.52 -38.45 -41.25
C LEU A 87 -20.12 -38.57 -40.67
N VAL A 88 -19.51 -39.76 -40.75
CA VAL A 88 -18.12 -39.97 -40.31
C VAL A 88 -17.15 -39.14 -41.15
N GLU A 89 -17.35 -39.05 -42.46
CA GLU A 89 -16.52 -38.22 -43.34
C GLU A 89 -16.64 -36.73 -43.01
N GLU A 90 -17.86 -36.23 -42.76
CA GLU A 90 -18.11 -34.84 -42.33
C GLU A 90 -17.43 -34.54 -40.98
N LEU A 91 -17.48 -35.48 -40.03
CA LEU A 91 -16.82 -35.35 -38.73
C LEU A 91 -15.30 -35.31 -38.89
N ILE A 92 -14.73 -36.19 -39.73
CA ILE A 92 -13.29 -36.18 -40.04
C ILE A 92 -12.90 -34.88 -40.73
N ALA A 93 -13.70 -34.39 -41.68
CA ALA A 93 -13.43 -33.14 -42.38
C ALA A 93 -13.45 -31.93 -41.41
N LYS A 94 -14.45 -31.86 -40.53
CA LYS A 94 -14.53 -30.83 -39.48
C LYS A 94 -13.35 -30.91 -38.52
N SER A 95 -13.00 -32.10 -38.03
CA SER A 95 -11.85 -32.27 -37.13
C SER A 95 -10.52 -31.90 -37.80
N LYS A 96 -10.33 -32.22 -39.09
CA LYS A 96 -9.15 -31.79 -39.85
C LYS A 96 -9.10 -30.28 -40.07
N LEU A 97 -10.23 -29.65 -40.37
CA LEU A 97 -10.33 -28.21 -40.54
C LEU A 97 -9.99 -27.49 -39.24
N GLU A 98 -10.57 -27.93 -38.13
CA GLU A 98 -10.31 -27.33 -36.81
C GLU A 98 -8.85 -27.49 -36.38
N LYS A 99 -8.23 -28.64 -36.64
CA LYS A 99 -6.78 -28.82 -36.43
C LYS A 99 -5.96 -27.83 -37.25
N LYS A 100 -6.28 -27.68 -38.54
CA LYS A 100 -5.59 -26.74 -39.42
C LYS A 100 -5.81 -25.29 -38.98
N GLU A 101 -7.01 -24.94 -38.53
CA GLU A 101 -7.33 -23.60 -38.04
C GLU A 101 -6.55 -23.28 -36.76
N ARG A 102 -6.49 -24.20 -35.79
CA ARG A 102 -5.67 -24.03 -34.58
C ARG A 102 -4.18 -23.88 -34.92
N GLN A 103 -3.69 -24.65 -35.89
CA GLN A 103 -2.32 -24.51 -36.38
C GLN A 103 -2.10 -23.13 -37.03
N ALA A 104 -2.99 -22.70 -37.91
CA ALA A 104 -2.91 -21.40 -38.56
C ALA A 104 -2.96 -20.23 -37.55
N GLN A 105 -3.79 -20.34 -36.51
CA GLN A 105 -3.81 -19.35 -35.41
C GLN A 105 -2.45 -19.28 -34.70
N ARG A 106 -1.83 -20.42 -34.39
CA ARG A 106 -0.49 -20.46 -33.78
C ARG A 106 0.57 -19.88 -34.71
N GLU A 107 0.57 -20.26 -35.99
CA GLU A 107 1.49 -19.72 -37.01
C GLU A 107 1.33 -18.19 -37.12
N ASN A 108 0.10 -17.68 -37.16
CA ASN A 108 -0.16 -16.23 -37.15
C ASN A 108 0.39 -15.55 -35.90
N THR A 109 0.22 -16.15 -34.71
CA THR A 109 0.78 -15.58 -33.47
C THR A 109 2.31 -15.56 -33.51
N LEU A 110 2.96 -16.63 -33.99
CA LEU A 110 4.41 -16.71 -34.13
C LEU A 110 4.91 -15.67 -35.14
N GLU A 111 4.27 -15.55 -36.31
CA GLU A 111 4.61 -14.55 -37.32
C GLU A 111 4.52 -13.11 -36.76
N LEU A 112 3.46 -12.80 -36.01
CA LEU A 112 3.32 -11.50 -35.34
C LEU A 112 4.44 -11.26 -34.31
N THR A 113 4.82 -12.28 -33.54
CA THR A 113 5.92 -12.14 -32.57
C THR A 113 7.28 -11.96 -33.24
N GLU A 114 7.54 -12.67 -34.35
CA GLU A 114 8.77 -12.52 -35.12
C GLU A 114 8.86 -11.13 -35.75
N LYS A 115 7.74 -10.62 -36.30
CA LYS A 115 7.66 -9.25 -36.82
C LYS A 115 7.98 -8.23 -35.73
N LEU A 116 7.35 -8.32 -34.56
CA LEU A 116 7.64 -7.42 -33.43
C LEU A 116 9.11 -7.48 -33.00
N ASN A 117 9.71 -8.67 -32.99
CA ASN A 117 11.13 -8.82 -32.67
C ASN A 117 12.02 -8.18 -33.74
N ASN A 118 11.70 -8.36 -35.02
CA ASN A 118 12.42 -7.72 -36.12
C ASN A 118 12.32 -6.19 -36.05
N ASP A 119 11.10 -5.66 -35.89
CA ASP A 119 10.86 -4.21 -35.71
C ASP A 119 11.63 -3.68 -34.49
N TRP A 120 11.65 -4.42 -33.39
CA TRP A 120 12.45 -4.05 -32.22
C TRP A 120 13.94 -4.04 -32.51
N ARG A 121 14.47 -5.03 -33.24
CA ARG A 121 15.88 -5.07 -33.66
C ARG A 121 16.22 -3.91 -34.58
N GLU A 122 15.32 -3.51 -35.48
CA GLU A 122 15.47 -2.33 -36.32
C GLU A 122 15.50 -1.04 -35.50
N ILE A 123 14.57 -0.87 -34.56
CA ILE A 123 14.55 0.29 -33.64
C ILE A 123 15.81 0.32 -32.79
N GLN A 124 16.24 -0.82 -32.24
CA GLN A 124 17.49 -0.92 -31.49
C GLN A 124 18.71 -0.55 -32.34
N ALA A 125 18.73 -0.95 -33.62
CA ALA A 125 19.81 -0.59 -34.54
C ALA A 125 19.84 0.90 -34.92
N LEU A 126 18.70 1.60 -34.80
CA LEU A 126 18.59 3.05 -35.00
C LEU A 126 18.86 3.86 -33.72
N LEU A 127 18.42 3.35 -32.56
CA LEU A 127 18.52 4.04 -31.27
C LEU A 127 19.90 3.90 -30.64
N LEU A 128 20.51 2.72 -30.71
CA LEU A 128 21.90 2.59 -30.29
C LEU A 128 22.74 3.27 -31.37
N PRO A 129 23.48 4.35 -31.07
CA PRO A 129 24.51 4.79 -31.99
C PRO A 129 25.36 3.56 -32.27
N ARG A 130 25.67 3.29 -33.55
CA ARG A 130 26.55 2.20 -33.95
C ARG A 130 27.94 2.49 -33.37
N THR A 131 28.11 2.23 -32.08
CA THR A 131 29.37 2.34 -31.39
C THR A 131 30.20 1.19 -31.92
N SER A 132 31.15 1.49 -32.80
CA SER A 132 32.33 0.66 -32.94
C SER A 132 32.78 0.29 -31.53
N LYS A 133 32.73 -1.01 -31.22
CA LYS A 133 32.91 -1.58 -29.87
C LYS A 133 34.35 -1.45 -29.33
N SER A 134 35.06 -0.39 -29.67
CA SER A 134 36.41 -0.10 -29.18
C SER A 134 36.49 1.09 -28.23
N GLU A 135 35.42 1.88 -28.01
CA GLU A 135 35.50 3.08 -27.15
C GLU A 135 34.47 3.16 -25.99
N THR A 136 33.37 2.41 -26.02
CA THR A 136 32.25 2.66 -25.09
C THR A 136 32.37 1.94 -23.74
N GLN A 137 33.21 0.91 -23.58
CA GLN A 137 33.43 0.27 -22.27
C GLN A 137 34.26 1.13 -21.29
N SER A 138 34.91 2.18 -21.77
CA SER A 138 35.66 3.15 -20.96
C SER A 138 34.79 4.30 -20.43
N GLN A 139 33.50 4.30 -20.78
CA GLN A 139 32.59 5.41 -20.56
C GLN A 139 31.34 4.91 -19.80
N VAL A 140 31.56 4.32 -18.63
CA VAL A 140 30.70 4.67 -17.48
C VAL A 140 30.99 6.14 -17.23
N GLN A 141 30.41 7.01 -18.08
CA GLN A 141 30.62 8.45 -17.96
C GLN A 141 30.03 8.81 -16.62
N GLU A 142 30.92 9.14 -15.68
CA GLU A 142 30.61 10.04 -14.59
C GLU A 142 29.69 11.10 -15.18
N LYS A 143 28.44 11.18 -14.70
CA LYS A 143 27.54 12.23 -15.16
C LYS A 143 28.35 13.54 -15.10
N PRO A 144 28.41 14.32 -16.19
CA PRO A 144 29.16 15.56 -16.18
C PRO A 144 28.74 16.34 -14.94
N LYS A 145 29.72 16.85 -14.20
CA LYS A 145 29.44 17.65 -12.99
C LYS A 145 28.41 18.70 -13.40
N PRO A 146 27.31 18.87 -12.65
CA PRO A 146 26.30 19.86 -12.99
C PRO A 146 26.97 21.22 -13.18
N ASP A 147 26.60 21.92 -14.24
CA ASP A 147 27.14 23.25 -14.51
C ASP A 147 26.77 24.19 -13.34
N GLU A 148 27.58 25.23 -13.13
CA GLU A 148 27.35 26.21 -12.04
C GLU A 148 25.94 26.82 -12.11
N TYR A 149 25.40 26.98 -13.33
CA TYR A 149 24.02 27.40 -13.56
C TYR A 149 22.99 26.40 -13.01
N ASP A 150 23.17 25.10 -13.24
CA ASP A 150 22.25 24.06 -12.76
C ASP A 150 22.26 23.94 -11.23
N VAL A 151 23.42 24.19 -10.61
CA VAL A 151 23.56 24.26 -9.16
C VAL A 151 22.80 25.48 -8.60
N LEU A 152 23.01 26.66 -9.19
CA LEU A 152 22.35 27.89 -8.76
C LEU A 152 20.82 27.84 -8.92
N VAL A 153 20.32 27.26 -10.01
CA VAL A 153 18.87 27.08 -10.24
C VAL A 153 18.27 26.15 -9.20
N ARG A 154 18.97 25.07 -8.84
CA ARG A 154 18.55 24.15 -7.79
C ARG A 154 18.53 24.84 -6.43
N GLU A 155 19.56 25.61 -6.11
CA GLU A 155 19.67 26.37 -4.85
C GLU A 155 18.55 27.41 -4.73
N LEU A 156 18.32 28.21 -5.77
CA LEU A 156 17.24 29.20 -5.84
C LEU A 156 15.84 28.56 -5.73
N GLY A 157 15.70 27.30 -6.11
CA GLY A 157 14.48 26.51 -5.92
C GLY A 157 14.20 26.14 -4.45
N PHE A 158 15.24 26.03 -3.62
CA PHE A 158 15.13 25.72 -2.19
C PHE A 158 15.12 26.97 -1.30
N GLU A 159 15.62 28.10 -1.79
CA GLU A 159 15.50 29.36 -1.08
C GLU A 159 14.03 29.66 -0.79
N MET A 160 13.73 29.86 0.50
CA MET A 160 12.40 30.20 0.96
C MET A 160 12.00 31.56 0.36
N LYS A 161 11.19 31.55 -0.69
CA LYS A 161 10.66 32.76 -1.31
C LYS A 161 9.79 33.49 -0.28
N THR A 162 10.35 34.49 0.39
CA THR A 162 9.54 35.44 1.16
C THR A 162 8.72 36.25 0.17
N GLN A 163 7.40 36.20 0.28
CA GLN A 163 6.55 37.14 -0.43
C GLN A 163 6.99 38.56 -0.02
N PRO A 164 7.07 39.52 -0.95
CA PRO A 164 7.28 40.91 -0.60
C PRO A 164 6.23 41.28 0.44
N SER A 165 6.67 41.54 1.66
CA SER A 165 5.81 42.15 2.68
C SER A 165 5.45 43.56 2.22
N ASP A 166 4.43 44.11 2.90
CA ASP A 166 3.85 45.43 2.74
C ASP A 166 4.79 46.50 2.17
N ARG A 167 4.18 47.40 1.38
CA ARG A 167 4.80 48.58 0.80
C ARG A 167 5.80 49.22 1.77
N MET A 168 7.01 49.53 1.27
CA MET A 168 7.99 50.33 1.99
C MET A 168 7.32 51.61 2.53
N LYS A 169 7.28 51.76 3.86
CA LYS A 169 6.69 52.91 4.55
C LYS A 169 7.41 54.19 4.11
N THR A 170 6.65 55.25 3.92
CA THR A 170 7.24 56.58 3.65
C THR A 170 7.87 57.16 4.91
N GLU A 171 8.82 58.09 4.76
CA GLU A 171 9.49 58.73 5.90
C GLU A 171 8.49 59.38 6.88
N GLU A 172 7.41 59.96 6.34
CA GLU A 172 6.34 60.55 7.15
C GLU A 172 5.55 59.52 7.97
N GLU A 173 5.26 58.35 7.39
CA GLU A 173 4.55 57.27 8.09
C GLU A 173 5.43 56.66 9.19
N LEU A 174 6.73 56.53 8.94
CA LEU A 174 7.70 56.04 9.91
C LEU A 174 7.82 57.01 11.09
N ALA A 175 7.89 58.32 10.82
CA ALA A 175 7.93 59.34 11.86
C ALA A 175 6.65 59.35 12.73
N LYS A 176 5.46 59.13 12.13
CA LYS A 176 4.20 59.01 12.89
C LYS A 176 4.19 57.77 13.77
N GLU A 177 4.66 56.63 13.28
CA GLU A 177 4.76 55.39 14.06
C GLU A 177 5.73 55.56 15.24
N GLU A 178 6.87 56.23 15.04
CA GLU A 178 7.79 56.57 16.13
C GLU A 178 7.16 57.52 17.14
N GLN A 179 6.43 58.53 16.68
CA GLN A 179 5.74 59.47 17.54
C GLN A 179 4.65 58.78 18.39
N GLU A 180 3.83 57.92 17.78
CA GLU A 180 2.81 57.14 18.49
C GLU A 180 3.46 56.20 19.51
N LYS A 181 4.57 55.55 19.14
CA LYS A 181 5.35 54.70 20.06
C LYS A 181 5.89 55.51 21.24
N LEU A 182 6.41 56.71 21.02
CA LEU A 182 6.87 57.59 22.10
C LEU A 182 5.71 58.02 23.00
N GLN A 183 4.56 58.39 22.44
CA GLN A 183 3.37 58.73 23.21
C GLN A 183 2.88 57.56 24.06
N GLN A 184 2.89 56.33 23.51
CA GLN A 184 2.56 55.13 24.28
C GLN A 184 3.53 54.91 25.45
N LEU A 185 4.83 55.13 25.24
CA LEU A 185 5.84 55.02 26.31
C LEU A 185 5.69 56.10 27.38
N GLU A 186 5.37 57.34 26.98
CA GLU A 186 5.07 58.43 27.91
C GLU A 186 3.80 58.16 28.72
N ALA A 187 2.75 57.66 28.05
CA ALA A 187 1.51 57.26 28.70
C ALA A 187 1.76 56.12 29.70
N ASP A 188 2.55 55.11 29.33
CA ASP A 188 2.94 54.03 30.23
C ASP A 188 3.81 54.52 31.41
N ARG A 189 4.73 55.46 31.17
CA ARG A 189 5.49 56.11 32.24
C ARG A 189 4.58 56.85 33.22
N LEU A 190 3.63 57.65 32.71
CA LEU A 190 2.65 58.38 33.53
C LEU A 190 1.72 57.41 34.28
N ARG A 191 1.34 56.30 33.65
CA ARG A 191 0.55 55.25 34.27
C ARG A 191 1.29 54.61 35.46
N ARG A 192 2.57 54.27 35.28
CA ARG A 192 3.45 53.81 36.38
C ARG A 192 3.58 54.85 37.49
N MET A 193 3.68 56.14 37.15
CA MET A 193 3.70 57.23 38.12
C MET A 193 2.39 57.35 38.92
N LYS A 194 1.24 57.11 38.26
CA LYS A 194 -0.09 57.12 38.91
C LYS A 194 -0.39 55.88 39.75
N GLY A 195 0.47 54.86 39.72
CA GLY A 195 0.28 53.61 40.45
C GLY A 195 -0.83 52.71 39.87
N GLU A 196 -1.24 52.97 38.62
CA GLU A 196 -2.24 52.17 37.91
C GLU A 196 -1.55 50.93 37.32
N GLU A 197 -1.32 49.89 38.15
CA GLU A 197 -0.81 48.61 37.66
C GLU A 197 -1.85 47.93 36.77
N GLN A 198 -1.51 47.78 35.49
CA GLN A 198 -2.31 46.99 34.57
C GLN A 198 -2.20 45.52 35.00
N LYS A 199 -3.33 44.88 35.36
CA LYS A 199 -3.42 43.43 35.54
C LYS A 199 -3.31 42.75 34.16
N GLU A 200 -2.19 42.91 33.49
CA GLU A 200 -1.87 42.07 32.35
C GLU A 200 -1.59 40.68 32.89
N SER A 201 -2.38 39.71 32.43
CA SER A 201 -2.18 38.30 32.70
C SER A 201 -0.71 37.98 32.50
N ARG A 202 -0.01 37.60 33.57
CA ARG A 202 1.39 37.16 33.56
C ARG A 202 1.58 36.08 32.50
N THR A 203 1.86 36.47 31.26
CA THR A 203 2.52 35.60 30.30
C THR A 203 3.91 35.40 30.89
N LYS A 204 4.12 34.23 31.47
CA LYS A 204 5.38 33.84 32.10
C LYS A 204 6.49 34.10 31.09
N LEU A 205 7.34 35.09 31.35
CA LEU A 205 8.53 35.34 30.56
C LEU A 205 9.38 34.07 30.65
N THR A 206 9.67 33.46 29.50
CA THR A 206 10.42 32.19 29.39
C THR A 206 11.92 32.34 29.65
N HIS A 207 12.38 33.54 30.00
CA HIS A 207 13.78 33.83 30.27
C HIS A 207 13.95 34.31 31.70
N LEU A 208 14.47 33.42 32.55
CA LEU A 208 14.97 33.70 33.89
C LEU A 208 16.45 34.06 33.76
N SER A 209 16.87 35.20 34.30
CA SER A 209 18.29 35.55 34.43
C SER A 209 18.92 34.75 35.56
N ALA A 210 20.24 34.53 35.50
CA ALA A 210 20.97 33.75 36.50
C ALA A 210 21.02 34.39 37.90
N ASP A 211 20.63 35.67 38.01
CA ASP A 211 20.64 36.45 39.26
C ASP A 211 19.23 36.62 39.86
N ASP A 212 18.18 36.10 39.19
CA ASP A 212 16.81 36.17 39.71
C ASP A 212 16.65 35.11 40.81
N LEU A 213 16.80 35.53 42.06
CA LEU A 213 16.46 34.72 43.22
C LEU A 213 14.94 34.52 43.21
N VAL A 214 14.52 33.31 42.86
CA VAL A 214 13.11 32.90 42.73
C VAL A 214 12.41 32.96 44.10
N ASP A 215 12.07 34.17 44.57
CA ASP A 215 11.43 34.47 45.86
C ASP A 215 9.96 34.04 45.93
N GLY A 216 9.50 33.26 44.95
CA GLY A 216 8.11 32.78 44.83
C GLY A 216 7.85 31.38 45.40
N PHE A 217 8.82 30.73 46.08
CA PHE A 217 8.61 29.40 46.64
C PHE A 217 7.86 29.46 47.99
N LEU A 218 6.53 29.64 47.92
CA LEU A 218 5.63 29.51 49.07
C LEU A 218 5.36 28.02 49.37
N LEU A 219 6.11 27.43 50.31
CA LEU A 219 5.98 26.04 50.80
C LEU A 219 4.78 25.84 51.77
N THR A 220 3.70 26.60 51.65
CA THR A 220 2.55 26.55 52.59
C THR A 220 1.20 26.29 51.92
N LYS A 221 1.18 25.89 50.65
CA LYS A 221 -0.02 25.26 50.08
C LYS A 221 0.08 23.77 50.35
N ASP A 222 -0.59 23.33 51.40
CA ASP A 222 -0.79 21.91 51.69
C ASP A 222 -1.68 21.30 50.59
N ASP A 223 -1.08 20.90 49.46
CA ASP A 223 -1.76 20.25 48.32
C ASP A 223 -2.08 18.77 48.61
N ARG A 224 -2.23 18.39 49.88
CA ARG A 224 -2.59 17.02 50.29
C ARG A 224 -4.09 16.83 50.10
N PRO A 225 -4.55 15.92 49.22
CA PRO A 225 -5.98 15.67 49.05
C PRO A 225 -6.55 15.03 50.32
N LEU A 226 -7.50 15.73 50.96
CA LEU A 226 -8.25 15.19 52.10
C LEU A 226 -9.21 14.10 51.61
N LEU A 227 -8.97 12.87 52.05
CA LEU A 227 -9.83 11.72 51.78
C LEU A 227 -11.17 11.88 52.51
N SER A 228 -12.28 12.02 51.78
CA SER A 228 -13.63 11.93 52.35
C SER A 228 -14.31 10.67 51.86
N TYR A 229 -14.90 9.90 52.77
CA TYR A 229 -15.72 8.73 52.45
C TYR A 229 -17.18 9.18 52.31
N SER A 230 -17.79 8.91 51.16
CA SER A 230 -19.24 9.01 51.02
C SER A 230 -19.88 7.79 51.68
N VAL A 231 -20.46 7.98 52.86
CA VAL A 231 -21.29 6.95 53.49
C VAL A 231 -22.62 6.92 52.75
N SER A 232 -22.81 5.93 51.88
CA SER A 232 -24.10 5.62 51.28
C SER A 232 -25.03 5.02 52.33
N LEU A 233 -25.95 5.83 52.85
CA LEU A 233 -27.07 5.35 53.64
C LEU A 233 -27.99 4.52 52.74
N SER A 234 -27.80 3.20 52.78
CA SER A 234 -28.78 2.23 52.31
C SER A 234 -29.97 2.24 53.26
N SER A 235 -31.15 2.54 52.72
CA SER A 235 -32.42 2.55 53.45
C SER A 235 -32.75 1.17 54.00
N PHE A 236 -32.46 0.91 55.27
CA PHE A 236 -33.16 -0.08 56.10
C PHE A 236 -32.84 0.19 57.58
N TYR A 237 -33.64 1.03 58.26
CA TYR A 237 -34.13 0.79 59.63
C TYR A 237 -34.99 1.97 60.12
N HIS A 238 -36.20 1.65 60.59
CA HIS A 238 -37.14 2.58 61.22
C HIS A 238 -36.88 2.59 62.74
N PRO A 239 -36.57 3.74 63.38
CA PRO A 239 -36.45 3.80 64.83
C PRO A 239 -37.82 4.07 65.48
N PRO A 240 -38.15 3.44 66.63
CA PRO A 240 -39.39 3.71 67.32
C PRO A 240 -39.32 5.02 68.12
N PHE A 241 -40.46 5.72 68.17
CA PHE A 241 -40.74 6.87 69.01
C PHE A 241 -40.27 6.68 70.47
N PHE A 242 -39.40 7.56 70.97
CA PHE A 242 -39.35 7.91 72.40
C PHE A 242 -38.97 9.40 72.60
N LYS A 243 -40.03 10.16 72.88
CA LYS A 243 -40.20 11.32 73.78
C LYS A 243 -39.03 11.76 74.69
N VAL A 244 -39.05 13.08 74.98
CA VAL A 244 -38.70 13.78 76.26
C VAL A 244 -37.20 14.12 76.42
N PHE A 245 -36.73 15.28 76.88
CA PHE A 245 -37.29 16.57 77.33
C PHE A 245 -36.17 17.65 77.31
N ILE A 246 -36.61 18.89 77.09
CA ILE A 246 -36.17 20.19 77.65
C ILE A 246 -35.01 20.20 78.66
N PHE A 247 -34.04 21.13 78.49
CA PHE A 247 -33.64 22.06 79.55
C PHE A 247 -33.21 23.43 79.00
N TYR A 248 -33.67 24.46 79.72
CA TYR A 248 -33.58 25.91 79.50
C TYR A 248 -32.25 26.51 80.02
N TYR A 249 -32.08 27.82 79.78
CA TYR A 249 -31.12 28.84 80.31
C TYR A 249 -29.83 29.02 79.49
N LYS A 250 -29.61 30.15 78.79
CA LYS A 250 -29.52 31.59 79.15
C LYS A 250 -28.24 31.94 79.91
N PHE A 251 -27.30 32.57 79.21
CA PHE A 251 -26.75 33.88 79.56
C PHE A 251 -26.40 34.63 78.28
#